data_AF-A0A5J4QF80-F1
#
_entry.id   AF-A0A5J4QF80-F1
#
_cell.length_a   1.000
_cell.length_b   1.000
_cell.length_c   1.000
_cell.angle_alpha   90.00
_cell.angle_beta   90.00
_cell.angle_gamma   90.00
#
_symmetry.space_group_name_H-M   'P 1'
#
loop_
_entity.id
_entity.type
_entity.pdbx_description
1 polymer ?
#
loop_
_entity_poly.entity_id
_entity_poly.type
_entity_poly.pdbx_seq_one_letter_code
_entity_poly.pdbx_strand_id
1 'polypeptide(L)'
;MRLAIIFIQCCFLLGFTGGSSPNQPEEWIARHVVFIGLDGWGAYSVEKAEMPNVKQLMADGAYTLKKRSVLPSSSAANWASMFMGAGPELHGYTKWDSKTPDLPSRLLSHYGLFPSIFGLLR
;
A
#
# COMPACT_ATOMS: atom_id res chain seq x y z
N MET A 1 -62.37 28.22 5.03
CA MET A 1 -62.10 27.59 3.71
C MET A 1 -60.60 27.31 3.60
N ARG A 2 -60.25 26.02 3.77
CA ARG A 2 -59.05 25.23 3.35
C ARG A 2 -57.71 26.01 3.21
N LEU A 3 -56.64 25.82 3.99
CA LEU A 3 -55.97 24.66 4.63
C LEU A 3 -55.69 23.47 3.69
N ALA A 4 -54.44 23.36 3.18
CA ALA A 4 -53.73 22.12 2.77
C ALA A 4 -52.29 22.49 2.33
N ILE A 5 -51.26 22.27 3.14
CA ILE A 5 -50.45 21.04 3.31
C ILE A 5 -49.32 20.93 2.28
N ILE A 6 -48.11 20.91 2.84
CA ILE A 6 -46.81 20.55 2.26
C ILE A 6 -46.84 19.09 1.73
N PHE A 7 -46.42 18.88 0.49
CA PHE A 7 -45.85 17.64 -0.07
C PHE A 7 -44.89 18.11 -1.18
N ILE A 8 -43.57 18.17 -0.95
CA ILE A 8 -42.60 17.09 -1.16
C ILE A 8 -42.80 16.38 -2.52
N GLN A 9 -41.75 16.48 -3.35
CA GLN A 9 -41.44 15.67 -4.53
C GLN A 9 -42.41 15.72 -5.71
N CYS A 10 -41.98 16.38 -6.79
CA CYS A 10 -41.77 15.77 -8.11
C CYS A 10 -41.45 16.86 -9.12
N CYS A 11 -40.18 17.03 -9.45
CA CYS A 11 -39.68 17.51 -10.74
C CYS A 11 -38.20 17.83 -10.57
N PHE A 12 -37.33 16.86 -10.85
CA PHE A 12 -36.12 17.06 -11.66
C PHE A 12 -35.64 15.64 -12.03
N LEU A 13 -36.49 14.95 -12.81
CA LEU A 13 -36.03 13.90 -13.71
C LEU A 13 -35.23 14.59 -14.82
N LEU A 14 -33.95 14.83 -14.56
CA LEU A 14 -32.97 15.13 -15.59
C LEU A 14 -31.91 14.05 -15.48
N GLY A 15 -31.82 13.28 -16.57
CA GLY A 15 -31.08 12.04 -16.63
C GLY A 15 -29.62 12.25 -16.28
N PHE A 16 -29.18 11.55 -15.25
CA PHE A 16 -27.86 10.96 -15.24
C PHE A 16 -28.05 9.47 -15.47
N THR A 17 -28.25 9.09 -16.73
CA THR A 17 -27.70 7.82 -17.21
C THR A 17 -26.19 7.99 -17.18
N GLY A 18 -25.61 7.91 -15.98
CA GLY A 18 -24.19 7.66 -15.80
C GLY A 18 -23.93 6.23 -16.27
N GLY A 19 -23.92 6.03 -17.59
CA GLY A 19 -23.26 4.87 -18.16
C GLY A 19 -21.81 4.98 -17.72
N SER A 20 -21.44 4.21 -16.71
CA SER A 20 -20.05 3.91 -16.44
C SER A 20 -19.50 3.26 -17.70
N SER A 21 -18.85 4.06 -18.55
CA SER A 21 -18.11 3.55 -19.69
C SER A 21 -17.10 2.54 -19.13
N PRO A 22 -17.18 1.24 -19.47
CA PRO A 22 -16.38 0.20 -18.82
C PRO A 22 -14.89 0.24 -19.24
N ASN A 23 -14.38 1.36 -19.76
CA ASN A 23 -13.13 1.43 -20.50
C ASN A 23 -12.42 2.79 -20.44
N GLN A 24 -12.63 3.60 -19.41
CA GLN A 24 -11.68 4.68 -19.14
C GLN A 24 -10.53 4.07 -18.33
N PRO A 25 -9.28 4.04 -18.83
CA PRO A 25 -8.16 3.60 -18.01
C PRO A 25 -8.13 4.53 -16.79
N GLU A 26 -8.15 3.95 -15.59
CA GLU A 26 -8.06 4.76 -14.37
C GLU A 26 -6.76 5.56 -14.44
N GLU A 27 -6.90 6.89 -14.57
CA GLU A 27 -5.76 7.77 -14.53
C GLU A 27 -5.16 7.66 -13.13
N TRP A 28 -3.85 7.43 -13.05
CA TRP A 28 -3.18 7.27 -11.76
C TRP A 28 -3.44 8.50 -10.88
N ILE A 29 -3.96 8.26 -9.68
CA ILE A 29 -4.27 9.32 -8.70
C ILE A 29 -3.01 10.14 -8.37
N ALA A 30 -1.84 9.49 -8.39
CA ALA A 30 -0.55 10.12 -8.16
C ALA A 30 0.34 10.05 -9.41
N ARG A 31 0.92 11.18 -9.81
CA ARG A 31 1.88 11.26 -10.93
C ARG A 31 3.22 10.58 -10.61
N HIS A 32 3.63 10.62 -9.34
CA HIS A 32 4.88 10.03 -8.87
C HIS A 32 4.67 9.43 -7.47
N VAL A 33 5.30 8.28 -7.23
CA VAL A 33 5.38 7.64 -5.92
C VAL A 33 6.84 7.56 -5.52
N VAL A 34 7.18 8.13 -4.36
CA VAL A 34 8.53 8.09 -3.78
C VAL A 34 8.50 7.16 -2.57
N PHE A 35 9.29 6.09 -2.62
CA PHE A 35 9.47 5.17 -1.50
C PHE A 35 10.77 5.52 -0.75
N ILE A 36 10.65 5.88 0.53
CA ILE A 36 11.80 6.16 1.41
C ILE A 36 11.98 4.99 2.37
N GLY A 37 13.12 4.30 2.23
CA GLY A 37 13.47 3.14 3.03
C GLY A 37 14.43 3.48 4.17
N LEU A 38 14.09 3.10 5.41
CA LEU A 38 14.95 3.26 6.59
C LEU A 38 15.18 1.90 7.24
N ASP A 39 16.38 1.33 7.06
CA ASP A 39 16.70 0.00 7.60
C ASP A 39 16.97 0.06 9.12
N GLY A 40 16.52 -0.97 9.84
CA GLY A 40 16.70 -1.10 11.28
C GLY A 40 15.91 -0.09 12.13
N TRP A 41 14.99 0.69 11.53
CA TRP A 41 14.28 1.74 12.26
C TRP A 41 13.11 1.19 13.08
N GLY A 42 13.22 1.26 14.42
CA GLY A 42 12.20 0.82 15.36
C GLY A 42 11.27 1.94 15.83
N ALA A 43 9.96 1.65 15.86
CA ALA A 43 8.91 2.60 16.28
C ALA A 43 9.10 3.17 17.70
N TYR A 44 9.77 2.43 18.59
CA TYR A 44 10.10 2.88 19.96
C TYR A 44 11.01 4.11 19.99
N SER A 45 11.68 4.44 18.89
CA SER A 45 12.61 5.58 18.81
C SER A 45 11.90 6.90 18.49
N VAL A 46 10.68 6.85 17.93
CA VAL A 46 9.97 8.05 17.42
C VAL A 46 9.68 9.07 18.52
N GLU A 47 9.32 8.60 19.72
CA GLU A 47 9.07 9.46 20.89
C GLU A 47 10.37 10.08 21.42
N LYS A 48 11.50 9.37 21.30
CA LYS A 48 12.77 9.72 21.94
C LYS A 48 13.65 10.64 21.08
N ALA A 49 13.41 10.68 19.78
CA ALA A 49 14.28 11.38 18.83
C ALA A 49 13.65 12.67 18.29
N GLU A 50 14.51 13.66 18.08
CA GLU A 50 14.18 14.92 17.42
C GLU A 50 14.22 14.73 15.90
N MET A 51 13.05 14.50 15.31
CA MET A 51 12.88 14.22 13.89
C MET A 51 11.75 15.07 13.28
N PRO A 52 11.92 16.41 13.19
CA PRO A 52 10.85 17.34 12.84
C PRO A 52 10.18 17.02 11.50
N ASN A 53 10.96 16.69 10.46
CA ASN A 53 10.42 16.37 9.14
C ASN A 53 9.56 15.08 9.14
N VAL A 54 10.00 14.06 9.88
CA VAL A 54 9.24 12.80 10.01
C VAL A 54 7.97 13.03 10.82
N LYS A 55 8.05 13.76 11.94
CA LYS A 55 6.89 14.10 12.77
C LYS A 55 5.86 14.92 11.98
N GLN A 56 6.31 15.83 11.10
CA GLN A 56 5.42 16.57 10.20
C GLN A 56 4.73 15.65 9.20
N LEU A 57 5.47 14.73 8.55
CA LEU A 57 4.87 13.73 7.64
C LEU A 57 3.83 12.84 8.34
N MET A 58 4.04 12.50 9.61
CA MET A 58 3.07 11.77 10.41
C MET A 58 1.82 12.62 10.72
N ALA A 59 1.99 13.90 11.03
CA ALA A 59 0.89 14.81 11.36
C ALA A 59 0.01 15.13 10.15
N ASP A 60 0.61 15.31 8.97
CA ASP A 60 -0.10 15.70 7.74
C ASP A 60 -0.61 14.50 6.93
N GLY A 61 -0.23 13.28 7.33
CA GLY A 61 -0.48 12.05 6.59
C GLY A 61 -1.16 10.96 7.41
N ALA A 62 -1.02 9.72 6.94
CA ALA A 62 -1.47 8.53 7.65
C ALA A 62 -0.24 7.75 8.15
N TYR A 63 -0.27 7.34 9.42
CA TYR A 63 0.85 6.61 10.03
C TYR A 63 0.40 5.51 10.99
N THR A 64 1.30 4.58 11.26
CA THR A 64 1.15 3.60 12.35
C THR A 64 2.50 3.29 12.99
N LEU A 65 2.52 3.19 14.32
CA LEU A 65 3.68 2.74 15.09
C LEU A 65 3.57 1.26 15.49
N LYS A 66 2.57 0.55 14.95
CA LYS A 66 2.26 -0.85 15.28
C LYS A 66 2.54 -1.82 14.13
N LYS A 67 3.21 -1.38 13.07
CA LYS A 67 3.64 -2.25 11.96
C LYS A 67 4.59 -3.33 12.50
N ARG A 68 4.28 -4.59 12.21
CA ARG A 68 5.11 -5.74 12.58
C ARG A 68 6.03 -6.12 11.43
N SER A 69 7.24 -6.58 11.75
CA SER A 69 8.09 -7.27 10.79
C SER A 69 7.52 -8.66 10.48
N VAL A 70 7.93 -9.24 9.36
CA VAL A 70 7.84 -10.69 9.19
C VAL A 70 8.86 -11.40 10.08
N LEU A 71 8.72 -12.72 10.22
CA LEU A 71 9.71 -13.57 10.86
C LEU A 71 10.53 -14.32 9.80
N PRO A 72 11.86 -14.33 9.87
CA PRO A 72 12.69 -13.62 10.85
C PRO A 72 12.66 -12.10 10.63
N SER A 73 12.90 -11.33 11.69
CA SER A 73 13.01 -9.86 11.64
C SER A 73 14.37 -9.43 11.06
N SER A 74 14.69 -9.93 9.87
CA SER A 74 15.93 -9.71 9.14
C SER A 74 15.69 -8.86 7.89
N SER A 75 16.70 -8.09 7.46
CA SER A 75 16.54 -7.10 6.39
C SER A 75 16.09 -7.72 5.08
N ALA A 76 16.83 -8.68 4.48
CA ALA A 76 16.43 -9.20 3.18
C ALA A 76 15.03 -9.85 3.21
N ALA A 77 14.69 -10.57 4.29
CA ALA A 77 13.34 -11.11 4.47
C ALA A 77 12.27 -10.01 4.49
N ASN A 78 12.44 -8.95 5.29
CA ASN A 78 11.45 -7.87 5.39
C ASN A 78 11.34 -7.03 4.12
N TRP A 79 12.48 -6.73 3.47
CA TRP A 79 12.50 -6.04 2.19
C TRP A 79 11.77 -6.83 1.11
N ALA A 80 12.04 -8.14 1.01
CA ALA A 80 11.33 -9.02 0.10
C ALA A 80 9.82 -9.00 0.38
N SER A 81 9.40 -9.15 1.64
CA SER A 81 7.97 -9.15 1.99
C SER A 81 7.26 -7.82 1.65
N MET A 82 7.93 -6.68 1.81
CA MET A 82 7.34 -5.38 1.46
C MET A 82 7.12 -5.23 -0.04
N PHE A 83 8.05 -5.68 -0.88
CA PHE A 83 7.95 -5.54 -2.33
C PHE A 83 7.15 -6.66 -3.01
N MET A 84 7.09 -7.83 -2.38
CA MET A 84 6.43 -9.02 -2.91
C MET A 84 5.04 -9.27 -2.29
N GLY A 85 4.68 -8.55 -1.22
CA GLY A 85 3.38 -8.65 -0.56
C GLY A 85 3.11 -10.01 0.08
N ALA A 86 4.16 -10.77 0.40
CA ALA A 86 4.08 -12.15 0.85
C ALA A 86 5.06 -12.43 1.99
N GLY A 87 4.84 -13.47 2.78
CA GLY A 87 5.76 -13.89 3.85
C GLY A 87 6.95 -14.72 3.33
N PRO A 88 8.01 -14.88 4.14
CA PRO A 88 9.21 -15.67 3.78
C PRO A 88 8.93 -17.10 3.34
N GLU A 89 7.85 -17.70 3.82
CA GLU A 89 7.37 -19.03 3.41
C GLU A 89 6.94 -19.10 1.93
N LEU A 90 6.65 -17.95 1.30
CA LEU A 90 6.24 -17.88 -0.10
C LEU A 90 7.36 -17.37 -1.00
N HIS A 91 8.04 -16.29 -0.61
CA HIS A 91 9.09 -15.70 -1.44
C HIS A 91 10.46 -16.34 -1.26
N GLY A 92 10.70 -17.03 -0.13
CA GLY A 92 11.90 -17.85 0.09
C GLY A 92 13.13 -17.10 0.60
N TYR A 93 13.05 -15.80 0.88
CA TYR A 93 14.14 -15.02 1.49
C TYR A 93 14.04 -15.10 3.01
N THR A 94 15.04 -15.70 3.66
CA THR A 94 14.96 -16.05 5.10
C THR A 94 16.14 -15.58 5.94
N LYS A 95 17.19 -15.00 5.33
CA LYS A 95 18.39 -14.54 6.07
C LYS A 95 18.68 -13.06 5.77
N TRP A 96 19.71 -12.52 6.44
CA TRP A 96 20.08 -11.10 6.35
C TRP A 96 20.68 -10.72 4.99
N ASP A 97 21.57 -11.54 4.45
CA ASP A 97 22.35 -11.24 3.23
C ASP A 97 21.94 -12.12 2.03
N SER A 98 20.67 -12.55 2.00
CA SER A 98 20.15 -13.41 0.94
C SER A 98 20.07 -12.65 -0.38
N LYS A 99 20.99 -12.95 -1.31
CA LYS A 99 20.98 -12.39 -2.68
C LYS A 99 20.01 -13.12 -3.62
N THR A 100 19.68 -14.36 -3.27
CA THR A 100 18.69 -15.21 -3.93
C THR A 100 17.81 -15.86 -2.86
N PRO A 101 16.63 -16.39 -3.22
CA PRO A 101 15.81 -17.13 -2.28
C PRO A 101 16.62 -18.27 -1.63
N ASP A 102 16.62 -18.33 -0.30
CA ASP A 102 17.21 -19.44 0.47
C ASP A 102 16.38 -20.73 0.34
N LEU A 103 15.08 -20.57 0.11
CA LEU A 103 14.11 -21.63 -0.11
C LEU A 103 13.44 -21.41 -1.47
N PRO A 104 12.96 -22.49 -2.13
CA PRO A 104 12.21 -22.36 -3.36
C PRO A 104 10.98 -21.46 -3.15
N SER A 105 10.84 -20.44 -4.00
CA SER A 105 9.64 -19.61 -3.99
C SER A 105 8.42 -20.41 -4.46
N ARG A 106 7.23 -20.13 -3.91
CA ARG A 106 6.00 -20.85 -4.25
C ARG A 106 5.62 -20.74 -5.74
N LEU A 107 5.88 -19.58 -6.32
CA LEU A 107 5.66 -19.27 -7.74
C LEU A 107 6.81 -18.41 -8.24
N LEU A 108 7.08 -18.50 -9.54
CA LEU A 108 8.07 -17.69 -10.22
C LEU A 108 7.37 -16.83 -11.28
N SER A 109 7.77 -15.56 -11.34
CA SER A 109 7.44 -14.65 -12.44
C SER A 109 8.32 -14.95 -13.66
N HIS A 110 8.09 -14.23 -14.76
CA HIS A 110 8.96 -14.28 -15.94
C HIS A 110 10.41 -13.83 -15.68
N TYR A 111 10.67 -13.19 -14.54
CA TYR A 111 12.02 -12.84 -14.08
C TYR A 111 12.71 -13.96 -13.27
N GLY A 112 12.08 -15.12 -13.09
CA GLY A 112 12.65 -16.22 -12.30
C GLY A 112 12.70 -15.93 -10.79
N LEU A 113 11.98 -14.91 -10.32
CA LEU A 113 11.83 -14.55 -8.91
C LEU A 113 10.35 -14.55 -8.52
N PHE A 114 10.05 -14.63 -7.23
CA PHE A 114 8.68 -14.45 -6.75
C PHE A 114 8.12 -13.07 -7.18
N PRO A 115 6.84 -12.96 -7.58
CA PRO A 115 6.27 -11.71 -8.08
C PRO A 115 6.47 -10.54 -7.11
N SER A 116 6.84 -9.38 -7.65
CA SER A 116 6.99 -8.13 -6.90
C SER A 116 6.28 -6.98 -7.60
N ILE A 117 5.96 -5.91 -6.85
CA ILE A 117 5.32 -4.71 -7.40
C ILE A 117 6.13 -4.11 -8.56
N PHE A 118 7.45 -4.15 -8.48
CA PHE A 118 8.34 -3.65 -9.55
C PHE A 118 8.34 -4.55 -10.78
N GLY A 119 8.11 -5.86 -10.62
CA GLY A 119 7.96 -6.77 -11.76
C GLY A 119 6.60 -6.66 -12.45
N LEU A 120 5.59 -6.09 -11.78
CA LEU A 120 4.23 -5.93 -12.30
C LEU A 120 3.99 -4.55 -12.94
N LEU A 121 4.63 -3.50 -12.42
CA LEU A 121 4.39 -2.12 -12.85
C LEU A 121 5.48 -1.56 -13.79
N ARG A 122 6.49 -2.35 -14.13
CA ARG A 122 7.61 -1.93 -14.99
C ARG A 122 7.45 -2.42 -16.42
#